data_AF-A0A6P4F0K1-F1
#
_entry.id   AF-A0A6P4F0K1-F1
#
_cell.length_a   1.000
_cell.length_b   1.000
_cell.length_c   1.000
_cell.angle_alpha   90.00
_cell.angle_beta   90.00
_cell.angle_gamma   90.00
#
_symmetry.space_group_name_H-M   'P 1'
#
loop_
_entity.id
_entity.type
_entity.pdbx_description
1 polymer ?
#
loop_
_entity_poly.entity_id
_entity_poly.type
_entity_poly.pdbx_seq_one_letter_code
_entity_poly.pdbx_strand_id
1 'polypeptide(L)'
;MRNYKRKTPKRDPAILRGAVAAMKSGISLRAASNIFGIPRSTLLLHRRNNETIIPDDPETEVDINDVEIAPIGYKTVFTQEQETVLEHFLYVANDYFGLTSKQTRSLAYQYVKHINVVCPISWQRDEMAGLEWFRNFKVRHPKLTLAKPEGTNMDPMNVAEFFANYFSVVKAE
;
A
#
# COMPACT_ATOMS: atom_id res chain seq x y z
N MET A 1 16.97 -5.16 3.09
CA MET A 1 15.69 -5.41 3.78
C MET A 1 15.93 -5.27 5.27
N ARG A 2 15.01 -4.67 6.03
CA ARG A 2 15.07 -4.83 7.49
C ARG A 2 14.70 -6.29 7.78
N ASN A 3 15.68 -7.13 8.11
CA ASN A 3 15.47 -8.50 8.59
C ASN A 3 14.94 -8.45 10.03
N TYR A 4 13.76 -7.87 10.20
CA TYR A 4 13.13 -7.78 11.50
C TYR A 4 12.63 -9.16 11.92
N LYS A 5 13.29 -9.74 12.92
CA LYS A 5 12.81 -10.94 13.61
C LYS A 5 11.91 -10.50 14.75
N ARG A 6 10.64 -10.94 14.72
CA ARG A 6 9.69 -10.66 15.80
C ARG A 6 10.19 -11.29 17.10
N LYS A 7 10.08 -10.55 18.19
CA LYS A 7 10.34 -11.06 19.55
C LYS A 7 9.15 -11.83 20.13
N THR A 8 7.96 -11.64 19.56
CA THR A 8 6.72 -12.26 20.01
C THR A 8 6.12 -13.15 18.92
N PRO A 9 5.52 -14.30 19.30
CA PRO A 9 4.87 -15.18 18.34
C PRO A 9 3.74 -14.45 17.60
N LYS A 10 3.45 -14.90 16.37
CA LYS A 10 2.28 -14.42 15.63
C LYS A 10 1.02 -14.89 16.39
N ARG A 11 0.07 -13.98 16.58
CA ARG A 11 -1.21 -14.32 17.21
C ARG A 11 -2.05 -15.12 16.23
N ASP A 12 -2.92 -15.96 16.79
CA ASP A 12 -3.92 -16.68 16.01
C ASP A 12 -4.88 -15.68 15.33
N PRO A 13 -4.99 -15.70 13.99
CA PRO A 13 -5.93 -14.84 13.27
C PRO A 13 -7.39 -15.10 13.67
N ALA A 14 -7.76 -16.31 14.11
CA ALA A 14 -9.14 -16.62 14.50
C ALA A 14 -9.56 -15.86 15.77
N ILE A 15 -8.70 -15.83 16.79
CA ILE A 15 -8.95 -15.09 18.05
C ILE A 15 -9.06 -13.58 17.76
N LEU A 16 -8.23 -13.09 16.85
CA LEU A 16 -8.28 -11.68 16.43
C LEU A 16 -9.57 -11.35 15.66
N ARG A 17 -10.07 -12.25 14.80
CA ARG A 17 -11.35 -12.09 14.10
C ARG A 17 -12.50 -12.00 15.08
N GLY A 18 -12.56 -12.92 16.04
CA GLY A 18 -13.58 -12.90 17.10
C GLY A 18 -13.57 -11.60 17.89
N ALA A 19 -12.39 -11.09 18.25
CA ALA A 19 -12.28 -9.83 18.98
C ALA A 19 -12.76 -8.62 18.17
N VAL A 20 -12.51 -8.60 16.86
CA VAL A 20 -12.99 -7.54 15.96
C VAL A 20 -14.50 -7.65 15.70
N ALA A 21 -15.04 -8.86 15.51
CA ALA A 21 -16.48 -9.11 15.44
C ALA A 21 -17.21 -8.60 16.68
N ALA A 22 -16.72 -8.96 17.87
CA ALA A 22 -17.25 -8.47 19.14
C ALA A 22 -17.25 -6.93 19.22
N MET A 23 -16.19 -6.28 18.74
CA MET A 23 -16.15 -4.82 18.70
C MET A 23 -17.16 -4.23 17.70
N LYS A 24 -17.40 -4.90 16.58
CA LYS A 24 -18.43 -4.52 15.61
C LYS A 24 -19.84 -4.70 16.16
N SER A 25 -20.07 -5.70 17.02
CA SER A 25 -21.35 -5.91 17.71
C SER A 25 -21.53 -5.03 18.96
N GLY A 26 -20.78 -3.92 19.07
CA GLY A 26 -20.93 -2.95 20.16
C GLY A 26 -20.16 -3.23 21.45
N ILE A 27 -19.38 -4.32 21.57
CA ILE A 27 -18.57 -4.57 22.77
C ILE A 27 -17.44 -3.55 22.88
N SER A 28 -17.28 -2.95 24.06
CA SER A 28 -16.22 -1.98 24.30
C SER A 28 -14.82 -2.57 24.09
N LEU A 29 -13.88 -1.75 23.61
CA LEU A 29 -12.49 -2.15 23.39
C LEU A 29 -11.83 -2.73 24.66
N ARG A 30 -12.23 -2.26 25.84
CA ARG A 30 -11.75 -2.79 27.13
C ARG A 30 -12.31 -4.18 27.42
N ALA A 31 -13.61 -4.39 27.18
CA ALA A 31 -14.24 -5.69 27.35
C ALA A 31 -13.68 -6.73 26.35
N ALA A 32 -13.57 -6.38 25.06
CA ALA A 32 -12.95 -7.25 24.05
C ALA A 32 -11.49 -7.59 24.40
N SER A 33 -10.72 -6.64 24.92
CA SER A 33 -9.34 -6.89 25.36
C SER A 33 -9.26 -7.93 26.47
N ASN A 34 -10.18 -7.86 27.44
CA ASN A 34 -10.24 -8.80 28.55
C ASN A 34 -10.73 -10.18 28.12
N ILE A 35 -11.78 -10.25 27.28
CA ILE A 35 -12.38 -11.51 26.82
C ILE A 35 -11.40 -12.31 25.96
N PHE A 36 -10.76 -11.64 24.99
CA PHE A 36 -9.91 -12.30 23.99
C PHE A 36 -8.42 -12.30 24.36
N GLY A 37 -8.02 -11.68 25.49
CA GLY A 37 -6.62 -11.59 25.92
C GLY A 37 -5.73 -10.78 24.98
N ILE A 38 -6.31 -9.91 24.14
CA ILE A 38 -5.57 -9.11 23.15
C ILE A 38 -5.28 -7.73 23.75
N PRO A 39 -4.02 -7.26 23.76
CA PRO A 39 -3.70 -5.92 24.26
C PRO A 39 -4.52 -4.83 23.55
N ARG A 40 -5.04 -3.87 24.33
CA ARG A 40 -5.85 -2.75 23.83
C ARG A 40 -5.21 -2.01 22.66
N SER A 41 -3.88 -1.86 22.66
CA SER A 41 -3.13 -1.22 21.57
C SER A 41 -3.29 -1.95 20.22
N THR A 42 -3.39 -3.28 20.23
CA THR A 42 -3.60 -4.08 19.02
C THR A 42 -5.04 -3.90 18.51
N LEU A 43 -6.04 -3.98 19.37
CA LEU A 43 -7.44 -3.76 19.00
C LEU A 43 -7.67 -2.32 18.49
N LEU A 44 -7.02 -1.34 19.11
CA LEU A 44 -7.07 0.06 18.68
C LEU A 44 -6.50 0.26 17.27
N LEU A 45 -5.41 -0.45 16.93
CA LEU A 45 -4.83 -0.41 15.59
C LEU A 45 -5.81 -0.95 14.55
N HIS A 46 -6.47 -2.07 14.82
CA HIS A 46 -7.49 -2.61 13.91
C HIS A 46 -8.70 -1.69 13.76
N ARG A 47 -9.17 -1.09 14.85
CA ARG A 47 -10.24 -0.08 14.80
C ARG A 47 -9.88 1.14 13.96
N ARG A 48 -8.62 1.59 14.02
CA ARG A 48 -8.15 2.73 13.20
C ARG A 48 -7.98 2.37 11.73
N ASN A 49 -7.64 1.12 11.43
CA ASN A 49 -7.38 0.68 10.06
C ASN A 49 -8.65 0.28 9.31
N ASN A 50 -9.69 -0.17 10.03
CA ASN A 50 -10.98 -0.55 9.49
C ASN A 50 -12.02 0.48 9.96
N GLU A 51 -12.29 1.49 9.13
CA GLU A 51 -13.28 2.55 9.41
C GLU A 51 -14.72 2.00 9.55
N THR A 52 -14.98 0.78 9.06
CA THR A 52 -16.25 0.04 9.14
C THR A 52 -16.45 -0.76 10.44
N ILE A 53 -15.69 -0.46 11.51
CA ILE A 53 -15.87 -1.09 12.85
C ILE A 53 -16.80 -0.27 13.77
N ILE A 54 -17.43 0.79 13.25
CA ILE A 54 -18.50 1.46 13.98
C ILE A 54 -19.80 0.70 13.62
N PRO A 55 -20.50 0.09 14.59
CA PRO A 55 -21.83 -0.46 14.33
C PRO A 55 -22.75 0.67 13.93
N ASP A 56 -23.40 0.56 12.76
CA ASP A 56 -24.55 1.41 12.43
C ASP A 56 -25.72 1.12 13.40
N ASP A 57 -25.81 -0.13 13.90
CA ASP A 57 -26.78 -0.58 14.89
C ASP A 57 -26.14 -1.61 15.87
N PRO A 58 -26.13 -1.37 17.20
CA PRO A 58 -25.49 -2.22 18.21
C PRO A 58 -26.07 -3.63 18.35
N GLU A 59 -27.22 -3.95 17.76
CA GLU A 59 -27.82 -5.29 17.78
C GLU A 59 -27.50 -6.16 16.55
N THR A 60 -26.68 -5.67 15.62
CA THR A 60 -26.30 -6.47 14.43
C THR A 60 -25.38 -7.62 14.84
N GLU A 61 -25.89 -8.85 14.75
CA GLU A 61 -25.05 -10.05 14.83
C GLU A 61 -24.11 -10.08 13.62
N VAL A 62 -22.80 -10.05 13.87
CA VAL A 62 -21.78 -10.11 12.82
C VAL A 62 -21.16 -11.49 12.83
N ASP A 63 -21.28 -12.24 11.73
CA ASP A 63 -20.58 -13.52 11.57
C ASP A 63 -19.06 -13.27 11.59
N ILE A 64 -18.36 -14.05 12.41
CA ILE A 64 -16.91 -14.03 12.58
C ILE A 64 -16.20 -14.28 11.23
N ASN A 65 -16.82 -15.06 10.34
CA ASN A 65 -16.30 -15.39 9.02
C ASN A 65 -16.35 -14.22 8.04
N ASP A 66 -17.30 -13.30 8.22
CA ASP A 66 -17.47 -12.11 7.38
C ASP A 66 -16.56 -10.94 7.81
N VAL A 67 -15.81 -11.12 8.91
CA VAL A 67 -14.88 -10.10 9.40
C VAL A 67 -13.58 -10.13 8.63
N GLU A 68 -13.47 -9.25 7.64
CA GLU A 68 -12.19 -8.93 7.01
C GLU A 68 -11.28 -8.14 7.98
N ILE A 69 -10.18 -8.78 8.38
CA ILE A 69 -9.10 -8.10 9.11
C ILE A 69 -8.16 -7.49 8.08
N ALA A 70 -8.14 -6.16 7.97
CA ALA A 70 -7.12 -5.52 7.17
C ALA A 70 -5.72 -5.88 7.72
N PRO A 71 -4.77 -6.25 6.83
CA PRO A 71 -3.44 -6.64 7.24
C PRO A 71 -2.78 -5.52 8.05
N ILE A 72 -2.15 -5.91 9.17
CA ILE A 72 -1.30 -5.00 9.95
C ILE A 72 -0.04 -4.72 9.13
N GLY A 73 0.04 -3.51 8.58
CA GLY A 73 1.16 -3.04 7.80
C GLY A 73 1.02 -1.58 7.40
N TYR A 74 2.05 -1.03 6.76
CA TYR A 74 1.96 0.27 6.12
C TYR A 74 0.94 0.17 4.98
N LYS A 75 -0.10 1.02 5.00
CA LYS A 75 -1.02 1.16 3.86
C LYS A 75 -0.20 1.45 2.61
N THR A 76 -0.45 0.73 1.52
CA THR A 76 0.18 1.03 0.23
C THR A 76 -0.36 2.37 -0.26
N VAL A 77 0.48 3.13 -0.97
CA VAL A 77 0.08 4.44 -1.53
C VAL A 77 -0.91 4.25 -2.67
N PHE A 78 -0.81 3.14 -3.39
CA PHE A 78 -1.64 2.80 -4.53
C PHE A 78 -2.54 1.61 -4.21
N THR A 79 -3.71 1.58 -4.85
CA THR A 79 -4.55 0.37 -4.93
C THR A 79 -3.89 -0.65 -5.85
N GLN A 80 -4.36 -1.91 -5.83
CA GLN A 80 -3.79 -2.94 -6.67
C GLN A 80 -3.95 -2.66 -8.17
N GLU A 81 -5.07 -2.05 -8.56
CA GLU A 81 -5.33 -1.61 -9.94
C GLU A 81 -4.35 -0.49 -10.34
N GLN A 82 -4.19 0.52 -9.49
CA GLN A 82 -3.24 1.61 -9.72
C GLN A 82 -1.80 1.12 -9.80
N GLU A 83 -1.41 0.15 -8.96
CA GLU A 83 -0.09 -0.45 -9.03
C GLU A 83 0.14 -1.20 -10.35
N THR A 84 -0.88 -1.89 -10.87
CA THR A 84 -0.79 -2.61 -12.15
C THR A 84 -0.59 -1.65 -13.31
N VAL A 85 -1.33 -0.54 -13.34
CA VAL A 85 -1.17 0.51 -14.36
C VAL A 85 0.23 1.13 -14.29
N LEU A 86 0.70 1.42 -13.08
CA LEU A 86 2.05 1.95 -12.88
C LEU A 86 3.13 0.94 -13.25
N GLU A 87 2.95 -0.36 -12.94
CA GLU A 87 3.87 -1.43 -13.32
C GLU A 87 4.01 -1.49 -14.84
N HIS A 88 2.90 -1.51 -15.57
CA HIS A 88 2.91 -1.57 -17.03
C HIS A 88 3.63 -0.35 -17.63
N PHE A 89 3.29 0.85 -17.17
CA PHE A 89 4.00 2.06 -17.59
C PHE A 89 5.50 1.98 -17.34
N LEU A 90 5.91 1.56 -16.14
CA LEU A 90 7.32 1.44 -15.77
C LEU A 90 8.04 0.35 -16.56
N TYR A 91 7.36 -0.73 -16.93
CA TYR A 91 7.90 -1.79 -17.78
C TYR A 91 8.21 -1.24 -19.17
N VAL A 92 7.23 -0.59 -19.81
CA VAL A 92 7.38 0.01 -21.13
C VAL A 92 8.46 1.09 -21.11
N ALA A 93 8.41 2.01 -20.14
CA ALA A 93 9.42 3.05 -20.00
C ALA A 93 10.84 2.48 -19.72
N ASN A 94 10.93 1.36 -19.00
CA ASN A 94 12.22 0.70 -18.77
C ASN A 94 12.78 0.05 -20.05
N ASP A 95 11.93 -0.50 -20.91
CA ASP A 95 12.34 -1.08 -22.20
C ASP A 95 12.91 -0.02 -23.14
N TYR A 96 12.25 1.14 -23.25
CA TYR A 96 12.71 2.24 -24.10
C TYR A 96 13.88 3.04 -23.52
N PHE A 97 13.89 3.26 -22.21
CA PHE A 97 14.79 4.25 -21.60
C PHE A 97 15.82 3.69 -20.61
N GLY A 98 15.71 2.41 -20.20
CA GLY A 98 16.60 1.83 -19.18
C GLY A 98 16.51 2.55 -17.84
N LEU A 99 15.37 2.41 -17.14
CA LEU A 99 15.07 3.22 -15.97
C LEU A 99 15.97 2.88 -14.77
N THR A 100 16.53 3.92 -14.16
CA THR A 100 17.21 3.82 -12.87
C THR A 100 16.23 3.81 -11.70
N SER A 101 16.67 3.29 -10.56
CA SER A 101 15.87 3.30 -9.32
C SER A 101 15.45 4.70 -8.86
N LYS A 102 16.19 5.76 -9.20
CA LYS A 102 15.82 7.14 -8.88
C LYS A 102 14.70 7.63 -9.81
N GLN A 103 14.81 7.36 -11.11
CA GLN A 103 13.79 7.73 -12.08
C GLN A 103 12.48 7.00 -11.80
N THR A 104 12.50 5.68 -11.56
CA THR A 104 11.30 4.92 -11.20
C THR A 104 10.57 5.50 -9.99
N ARG A 105 11.32 5.96 -8.97
CA ARG A 105 10.75 6.58 -7.77
C ARG A 105 10.18 7.97 -8.02
N SER A 106 10.81 8.75 -8.90
CA SER A 106 10.28 10.05 -9.31
C SER A 106 9.02 9.90 -10.15
N LEU A 107 8.99 8.95 -11.09
CA LEU A 107 7.82 8.62 -11.91
C LEU A 107 6.65 8.15 -11.07
N ALA A 108 6.91 7.33 -10.04
CA ALA A 108 5.86 6.95 -9.09
C ALA A 108 5.25 8.16 -8.38
N TYR A 109 6.05 9.16 -8.00
CA TYR A 109 5.53 10.39 -7.39
C TYR A 109 4.77 11.26 -8.40
N GLN A 110 5.23 11.36 -9.65
CA GLN A 110 4.49 12.03 -10.71
C GLN A 110 3.13 11.34 -10.97
N TYR A 111 3.12 10.01 -10.94
CA TYR A 111 1.88 9.24 -11.04
C TYR A 111 0.90 9.57 -9.91
N VAL A 112 1.37 9.65 -8.65
CA VAL A 112 0.53 10.13 -7.52
C VAL A 112 -0.11 11.48 -7.82
N LYS A 113 0.67 12.45 -8.34
CA LYS A 113 0.14 13.78 -8.70
C LYS A 113 -0.90 13.68 -9.82
N HIS A 114 -0.67 12.85 -10.82
CA HIS A 114 -1.56 12.65 -11.96
C HIS A 114 -2.93 12.08 -11.55
N ILE A 115 -2.95 11.09 -10.65
CA ILE A 115 -4.19 10.46 -10.17
C ILE A 115 -4.77 11.13 -8.91
N ASN A 116 -4.13 12.18 -8.42
CA ASN A 116 -4.51 12.95 -7.23
C ASN A 116 -4.73 12.10 -5.96
N VAL A 117 -3.80 11.18 -5.67
CA VAL A 117 -3.86 10.31 -4.49
C VAL A 117 -3.01 10.88 -3.34
N VAL A 118 -3.43 10.66 -2.10
CA VAL A 118 -2.66 11.06 -0.92
C VAL A 118 -1.39 10.21 -0.80
N CYS A 119 -0.24 10.86 -0.69
CA CYS A 119 1.05 10.19 -0.46
C CYS A 119 1.71 10.65 0.84
N PRO A 120 2.71 9.90 1.35
CA PRO A 120 3.45 10.28 2.54
C PRO A 120 4.14 11.64 2.39
N ILE A 121 4.23 12.41 3.48
CA ILE A 121 4.89 13.73 3.52
C ILE A 121 6.34 13.66 3.01
N SER A 122 7.03 12.54 3.26
CA SER A 122 8.38 12.31 2.74
C SER A 122 8.45 12.31 1.21
N TRP A 123 7.42 11.81 0.52
CA TRP A 123 7.38 11.83 -0.94
C TRP A 123 7.16 13.23 -1.47
N GLN A 124 6.36 14.03 -0.77
CA GLN A 124 6.13 15.44 -1.14
C GLN A 124 7.38 16.27 -0.93
N ARG A 125 8.06 16.10 0.21
CA ARG A 125 9.29 16.81 0.54
C ARG A 125 10.43 16.48 -0.42
N ASP A 126 10.60 15.20 -0.75
CA ASP A 126 11.72 14.72 -1.54
C ASP A 126 11.38 14.65 -3.05
N GLU A 127 10.14 14.99 -3.42
CA GLU A 127 9.55 14.88 -4.77
C GLU A 127 9.79 13.52 -5.45
N MET A 128 9.85 12.45 -4.65
CA MET A 128 10.09 11.10 -5.12
C MET A 128 9.60 10.07 -4.11
N ALA A 129 9.28 8.88 -4.61
CA ALA A 129 8.96 7.78 -3.73
C ALA A 129 10.15 7.33 -2.87
N GLY A 130 9.83 6.87 -1.67
CA GLY A 130 10.82 6.33 -0.73
C GLY A 130 11.49 5.05 -1.25
N LEU A 131 12.74 4.83 -0.84
CA LEU A 131 13.50 3.62 -1.22
C LEU A 131 12.82 2.33 -0.72
N GLU A 132 12.19 2.37 0.45
CA GLU A 132 11.49 1.23 1.03
C GLU A 132 10.22 0.88 0.25
N TRP A 133 9.49 1.89 -0.23
CA TRP A 133 8.37 1.67 -1.14
C TRP A 133 8.83 0.96 -2.42
N PHE A 134 9.89 1.44 -3.06
CA PHE A 134 10.38 0.87 -4.31
C PHE A 134 10.84 -0.59 -4.17
N ARG A 135 11.50 -0.92 -3.05
CA ARG A 135 11.88 -2.30 -2.73
C ARG A 135 10.64 -3.20 -2.60
N ASN A 136 9.62 -2.76 -1.87
CA ASN A 136 8.40 -3.52 -1.70
C ASN A 136 7.59 -3.63 -3.00
N PHE A 137 7.59 -2.57 -3.82
CA PHE A 137 6.96 -2.55 -5.14
C PHE A 137 7.56 -3.63 -6.04
N LYS A 138 8.90 -3.74 -6.11
CA LYS A 138 9.58 -4.82 -6.86
C LYS A 138 9.27 -6.24 -6.36
N VAL A 139 9.05 -6.41 -5.06
CA VAL A 139 8.67 -7.72 -4.51
C VAL A 139 7.26 -8.10 -4.93
N ARG A 140 6.33 -7.13 -4.98
CA ARG A 140 4.97 -7.35 -5.49
C ARG A 140 4.95 -7.57 -7.01
N HIS A 141 5.85 -6.90 -7.73
CA HIS A 141 5.94 -6.87 -9.19
C HIS A 141 7.29 -7.42 -9.68
N PRO A 142 7.54 -8.74 -9.55
CA PRO A 142 8.83 -9.35 -9.85
C PRO A 142 9.18 -9.32 -11.34
N LYS A 143 8.20 -9.09 -12.23
CA LYS A 143 8.42 -8.96 -13.68
C LYS A 143 9.17 -7.67 -14.03
N LEU A 144 9.10 -6.66 -13.17
CA LEU A 144 9.80 -5.38 -13.37
C LEU A 144 11.30 -5.53 -13.12
N THR A 145 12.02 -5.97 -14.15
CA THR A 145 13.48 -6.03 -14.15
C THR A 145 14.03 -4.71 -14.67
N LEU A 146 14.53 -3.85 -13.77
CA LEU A 146 15.19 -2.62 -14.21
C LEU A 146 16.50 -2.98 -14.92
N ALA A 147 16.65 -2.54 -16.17
CA ALA A 147 17.87 -2.75 -16.92
C ALA A 147 19.02 -1.94 -16.29
N LYS A 148 20.24 -2.50 -16.35
CA LYS A 148 21.44 -1.71 -16.06
C LYS A 148 21.57 -0.70 -17.20
N PRO A 149 21.75 0.61 -16.95
CA PRO A 149 21.84 1.58 -18.03
C PRO A 149 23.11 1.29 -18.84
N GLU A 150 22.96 0.78 -20.05
CA GLU A 150 24.04 0.74 -21.03
C GLU A 150 24.21 2.15 -21.61
N GLY A 151 24.92 3.00 -20.87
CA GLY A 151 25.58 4.20 -21.42
C GLY A 151 24.71 5.32 -22.00
N THR A 152 23.39 5.26 -21.97
CA THR A 152 22.54 6.35 -22.45
C THR A 152 22.36 7.42 -21.36
N ASN A 153 23.14 8.50 -21.46
CA ASN A 153 22.86 9.75 -20.77
C ASN A 153 21.52 10.30 -21.31
N MET A 154 20.43 9.98 -20.63
CA MET A 154 19.07 10.37 -21.03
C MET A 154 18.68 11.71 -20.41
N ASP A 155 18.15 12.61 -21.24
CA ASP A 155 17.60 13.89 -20.79
C ASP A 155 16.26 13.71 -20.05
N PRO A 156 16.04 14.39 -18.91
CA PRO A 156 14.79 14.29 -18.13
C PRO A 156 13.52 14.67 -18.90
N MET A 157 13.66 15.52 -19.92
CA MET A 157 12.57 16.06 -20.73
C MET A 157 11.78 14.95 -21.46
N ASN A 158 12.50 13.97 -22.03
CA ASN A 158 11.90 12.93 -22.86
C ASN A 158 11.00 11.98 -22.04
N VAL A 159 11.40 11.69 -20.79
CA VAL A 159 10.61 10.81 -19.91
C VAL A 159 9.32 11.49 -19.45
N ALA A 160 9.34 12.81 -19.23
CA ALA A 160 8.15 13.57 -18.84
C ALA A 160 7.14 13.66 -19.99
N GLU A 161 7.60 13.87 -21.22
CA GLU A 161 6.75 13.84 -22.41
C GLU A 161 6.16 12.44 -22.65
N PHE A 162 6.96 11.39 -22.48
CA PHE A 162 6.50 10.01 -22.56
C PHE A 162 5.41 9.72 -21.53
N PHE A 163 5.59 10.17 -20.29
CA PHE A 163 4.58 10.05 -19.23
C PHE A 163 3.26 10.72 -19.63
N ALA A 164 3.32 11.98 -20.09
CA ALA A 164 2.13 12.73 -20.48
C ALA A 164 1.38 12.05 -21.63
N ASN A 165 2.11 11.59 -22.66
CA ASN A 165 1.52 10.88 -23.78
C ASN A 165 0.86 9.56 -23.35
N TYR A 166 1.59 8.71 -22.61
CA TYR A 166 1.08 7.42 -22.16
C TYR A 166 -0.22 7.55 -21.36
N PHE A 167 -0.26 8.44 -20.37
CA PHE A 167 -1.46 8.62 -19.54
C PHE A 167 -2.58 9.39 -20.24
N SER A 168 -2.29 10.14 -21.32
CA SER A 168 -3.33 10.73 -22.17
C SER A 168 -4.08 9.66 -22.97
N VAL A 169 -3.37 8.65 -23.48
CA VAL A 169 -3.94 7.53 -24.25
C VAL A 169 -4.75 6.63 -23.34
N VAL A 170 -4.22 6.27 -22.17
CA VAL A 170 -4.89 5.39 -21.20
C VAL A 170 -6.18 6.00 -20.64
N LYS A 171 -6.35 7.33 -20.69
CA LYS A 171 -7.58 8.01 -20.25
C LYS A 171 -8.66 8.08 -21.33
N ALA A 172 -8.31 7.78 -22.58
CA ALA A 172 -9.22 7.85 -23.72
C ALA A 172 -9.97 6.52 -23.99
N GLU A 173 -9.55 5.44 -23.34
CA GLU A 173 -10.24 4.13 -23.31
C GLU A 173 -11.10 3.99 -22.05
#